data_AF-A0A9E2I8H2-F1
#
_entry.id   AF-A0A9E2I8H2-F1
#
_cell.length_a   1.000
_cell.length_b   1.000
_cell.length_c   1.000
_cell.angle_alpha   90.00
_cell.angle_beta   90.00
_cell.angle_gamma   90.00
#
_symmetry.space_group_name_H-M   'P 1'
#
loop_
_entity.id
_entity.type
_entity.pdbx_description
1 polymer ?
#
loop_
_entity_poly.entity_id
_entity_poly.type
_entity_poly.pdbx_seq_one_letter_code
_entity_poly.pdbx_strand_id
1 'polypeptide(L)'
;MTQDAHIQERVDELVNKAKIALDAIRALSVTNIADPLTDAAALTQAVETIILDAPQLRNNPYGCGEITTRIDKRSTCVAVNAYNGNILSEATRLESIGFTQFVG
;
A
#
# COMPACT_ATOMS: atom_id res chain seq x y z
N MET A 1 28.03 -4.31 -1.50
CA MET A 1 26.67 -4.84 -1.73
C MET A 1 25.59 -3.77 -1.54
N THR A 2 25.52 -3.02 -0.44
CA THR A 2 24.46 -2.00 -0.28
C THR A 2 24.57 -0.79 -1.22
N GLN A 3 25.75 -0.48 -1.78
CA GLN A 3 25.92 0.66 -2.71
C GLN A 3 25.65 0.32 -4.19
N ASP A 4 25.14 -0.87 -4.50
CA ASP A 4 24.73 -1.18 -5.87
C ASP A 4 23.55 -0.29 -6.29
N ALA A 5 23.61 0.29 -7.49
CA ALA A 5 22.60 1.23 -7.97
C ALA A 5 21.19 0.61 -8.03
N HIS A 6 21.06 -0.66 -8.43
CA HIS A 6 19.77 -1.34 -8.49
C HIS A 6 19.19 -1.63 -7.10
N ILE A 7 20.06 -1.87 -6.12
CA ILE A 7 19.64 -2.03 -4.72
C ILE A 7 19.17 -0.69 -4.16
N GLN A 8 19.89 0.41 -4.42
CA GLN A 8 19.50 1.74 -3.97
C GLN A 8 18.17 2.19 -4.57
N GLU A 9 17.99 2.06 -5.89
CA GLU A 9 16.71 2.36 -6.56
C GLU A 9 15.55 1.57 -5.95
N ARG A 10 15.77 0.30 -5.61
CA ARG A 10 14.72 -0.53 -5.01
C ARG A 10 14.40 -0.13 -3.57
N VAL A 11 15.41 0.23 -2.79
CA VAL A 11 15.22 0.75 -1.43
C VAL A 11 14.40 2.02 -1.49
N ASP A 12 14.75 2.96 -2.36
CA ASP A 12 14.02 4.22 -2.50
C ASP A 12 12.57 3.99 -2.94
N GLU A 13 12.33 3.09 -3.89
CA GLU A 13 10.97 2.70 -4.31
C GLU A 13 10.16 2.17 -3.11
N LEU A 14 10.72 1.22 -2.35
CA LEU A 14 10.03 0.61 -1.21
C LEU A 14 9.76 1.61 -0.07
N VAL A 15 10.75 2.44 0.24
CA VAL A 15 10.64 3.48 1.27
C VAL A 15 9.56 4.49 0.90
N ASN A 16 9.53 4.94 -0.35
CA ASN A 16 8.52 5.90 -0.82
C ASN A 16 7.11 5.29 -0.77
N LYS A 17 6.95 4.03 -1.21
CA LYS A 17 5.67 3.32 -1.08
C LYS A 17 5.22 3.19 0.38
N ALA A 18 6.13 2.82 1.28
CA ALA A 18 5.82 2.72 2.70
C ALA A 18 5.38 4.06 3.29
N LYS A 19 6.06 5.16 2.97
CA LYS A 19 5.68 6.50 3.42
C LYS A 19 4.26 6.87 2.98
N ILE A 20 3.93 6.66 1.71
CA ILE A 20 2.59 6.92 1.16
C ILE A 20 1.52 6.11 1.92
N ALA A 21 1.76 4.82 2.16
CA ALA A 21 0.83 3.98 2.91
C ALA A 21 0.67 4.46 4.37
N LEU A 22 1.76 4.82 5.05
CA LEU A 22 1.72 5.34 6.42
C LEU A 22 0.96 6.66 6.51
N ASP A 23 1.14 7.55 5.55
CA ASP A 23 0.41 8.82 5.52
C ASP A 23 -1.08 8.61 5.23
N ALA A 24 -1.45 7.60 4.45
CA ALA A 24 -2.84 7.19 4.26
C ALA A 24 -3.49 6.69 5.56
N ILE A 25 -2.78 5.87 6.34
CA ILE A 25 -3.27 5.41 7.65
C ILE A 25 -3.46 6.59 8.60
N ARG A 26 -2.53 7.55 8.61
CA ARG A 26 -2.64 8.77 9.43
C ARG A 26 -3.85 9.61 9.04
N ALA A 27 -4.10 9.74 7.74
CA ALA A 27 -5.24 10.52 7.23
C ALA A 27 -6.61 9.86 7.45
N LEU A 28 -6.64 8.53 7.56
CA LEU A 28 -7.86 7.77 7.88
C LEU A 28 -8.34 8.03 9.32
N SER A 29 -7.40 8.30 10.23
CA SER A 29 -7.68 8.27 11.67
C SER A 29 -8.45 9.49 12.16
N VAL A 30 -9.40 9.23 13.06
CA VAL A 30 -10.22 10.27 13.70
C VAL A 30 -9.33 11.19 14.55
N THR A 31 -9.62 12.48 14.53
CA THR A 31 -9.05 13.46 15.45
C THR A 31 -9.21 12.96 16.89
N ASN A 32 -8.08 12.82 17.62
CA ASN A 32 -7.92 12.46 19.05
C ASN A 32 -7.22 11.12 19.36
N ILE A 33 -6.54 10.50 18.39
CA ILE A 33 -5.59 9.38 18.63
C ILE A 33 -4.16 9.91 18.69
N ALA A 34 -3.36 9.43 19.65
CA ALA A 34 -1.98 9.87 19.85
C ALA A 34 -1.04 9.45 18.70
N ASP A 35 -1.10 8.19 18.27
CA ASP A 35 -0.42 7.71 17.07
C ASP A 35 -1.25 6.62 16.36
N PRO A 36 -1.89 6.96 15.22
CA PRO A 36 -2.60 6.03 14.34
C PRO A 36 -1.86 4.74 13.99
N LEU A 37 -0.52 4.77 13.94
CA LEU A 37 0.28 3.63 13.51
C LEU A 37 0.44 2.58 14.61
N THR A 38 0.01 2.90 15.84
CA THR A 38 0.06 2.01 17.01
C THR A 38 -1.32 1.69 17.58
N ASP A 39 -2.37 2.33 17.05
CA ASP A 39 -3.74 2.15 17.52
C ASP A 39 -4.44 1.00 16.78
N ALA A 40 -5.03 0.07 17.53
CA ALA A 40 -5.66 -1.11 16.96
C ALA A 40 -6.87 -0.76 16.09
N ALA A 41 -7.70 0.22 16.50
CA ALA A 41 -8.89 0.60 15.75
C ALA A 41 -8.52 1.29 14.42
N ALA A 42 -7.50 2.16 14.44
CA ALA A 42 -6.96 2.78 13.24
C ALA A 42 -6.39 1.74 12.25
N LEU A 43 -5.63 0.76 12.74
CA LEU A 43 -5.07 -0.30 11.89
C LEU A 43 -6.16 -1.24 11.36
N THR A 44 -7.21 -1.54 12.14
CA THR A 44 -8.38 -2.29 11.66
C THR A 44 -9.06 -1.56 10.51
N GLN A 45 -9.33 -0.26 10.65
CA GLN A 45 -9.92 0.53 9.57
C GLN A 45 -9.03 0.51 8.32
N ALA A 46 -7.70 0.60 8.47
CA ALA A 46 -6.79 0.56 7.34
C ALA A 46 -6.86 -0.77 6.54
N VAL A 47 -7.17 -1.89 7.20
CA VAL A 47 -7.41 -3.18 6.55
C VAL A 47 -8.77 -3.19 5.84
N GLU A 48 -9.82 -2.71 6.51
CA GLU A 48 -11.18 -2.64 5.98
C GLU A 48 -11.31 -1.69 4.77
N THR A 49 -10.51 -0.63 4.75
CA THR A 49 -10.48 0.35 3.64
C THR A 49 -9.41 0.04 2.60
N ILE A 50 -8.84 -1.17 2.58
CA ILE A 50 -7.91 -1.63 1.52
C ILE A 50 -6.60 -0.82 1.46
N ILE A 51 -6.24 -0.08 2.53
CA ILE A 51 -4.92 0.57 2.63
C ILE A 51 -3.86 -0.50 2.92
N LEU A 52 -4.13 -1.35 3.91
CA LEU A 52 -3.35 -2.52 4.28
C LEU A 52 -4.05 -3.79 3.78
N ASP A 53 -3.76 -4.17 2.54
CA ASP A 53 -4.38 -5.32 1.89
C ASP A 53 -3.36 -6.26 1.26
N ALA A 54 -3.75 -7.50 1.02
CA ALA A 54 -2.91 -8.50 0.38
C ALA A 54 -3.76 -9.61 -0.27
N PRO A 55 -3.32 -10.21 -1.39
CA PRO A 55 -4.06 -11.29 -2.05
C PRO A 55 -4.44 -12.45 -1.11
N GLN A 56 -3.61 -12.70 -0.09
CA GLN A 56 -3.81 -13.76 0.91
C GLN A 56 -4.98 -13.48 1.86
N LEU A 57 -5.51 -12.26 1.89
CA LEU A 57 -6.68 -11.89 2.69
C LEU A 57 -8.00 -12.26 1.99
N ARG A 58 -7.98 -12.76 0.76
CA ARG A 58 -9.21 -13.18 0.08
C ARG A 58 -9.94 -14.23 0.91
N ASN A 59 -11.25 -14.00 1.14
CA ASN A 59 -12.12 -14.77 2.04
C ASN A 59 -11.86 -14.58 3.54
N ASN A 60 -11.10 -13.56 3.94
CA ASN A 60 -11.00 -13.13 5.33
C ASN A 60 -12.21 -12.23 5.68
N PRO A 61 -12.89 -12.42 6.83
CA PRO A 61 -14.01 -11.58 7.22
C PRO A 61 -13.66 -10.11 7.50
N TYR A 62 -12.38 -9.78 7.68
CA TYR A 62 -11.88 -8.45 8.05
C TYR A 62 -11.09 -7.75 6.94
N GLY A 63 -10.58 -8.49 5.94
CA GLY A 63 -9.75 -7.94 4.87
C GLY A 63 -10.24 -8.39 3.50
N CYS A 64 -10.25 -7.47 2.53
CA CYS A 64 -10.90 -7.72 1.24
C CYS A 64 -10.07 -8.66 0.33
N GLY A 65 -8.74 -8.51 0.30
CA GLY A 65 -7.88 -9.27 -0.62
C GLY A 65 -8.05 -8.86 -2.09
N GLU A 66 -8.30 -7.58 -2.33
CA GLU A 66 -8.58 -6.99 -3.65
C GLU A 66 -7.29 -6.65 -4.41
N ILE A 67 -6.20 -6.36 -3.69
CA ILE A 67 -4.90 -6.09 -4.32
C ILE A 67 -4.49 -7.31 -5.16
N THR A 68 -4.24 -7.06 -6.44
CA THR A 68 -3.65 -8.05 -7.35
C THR A 68 -2.16 -7.77 -7.49
N THR A 69 -1.34 -8.83 -7.35
CA THR A 69 0.12 -8.73 -7.49
C THR A 69 0.66 -9.69 -8.54
N ARG A 70 1.82 -9.35 -9.12
CA ARG A 70 2.57 -10.23 -10.02
C ARG A 70 4.07 -10.06 -9.80
N ILE A 71 4.85 -11.08 -10.16
CA ILE A 71 6.30 -10.95 -10.31
C ILE A 71 6.62 -10.27 -11.66
N ASP A 72 7.30 -9.12 -11.62
CA ASP A 72 7.74 -8.40 -12.81
C ASP A 72 9.02 -9.01 -13.43
N LYS A 73 9.50 -8.39 -14.52
CA LYS A 73 10.72 -8.83 -15.21
C LYS A 73 11.99 -8.69 -14.37
N ARG A 74 11.96 -7.90 -13.29
CA ARG A 74 13.05 -7.72 -12.32
C ARG A 74 12.95 -8.74 -11.17
N SER A 75 12.08 -9.76 -11.28
CA SER A 75 11.77 -10.71 -10.21
C SER A 75 11.21 -10.04 -8.95
N THR A 76 10.54 -8.90 -9.10
CA THR A 76 9.99 -8.11 -7.99
C THR A 76 8.47 -8.29 -7.92
N CYS A 77 7.94 -8.50 -6.71
CA CYS A 77 6.50 -8.47 -6.48
C CYS A 77 5.98 -7.03 -6.59
N VAL A 78 5.09 -6.80 -7.57
CA VAL A 78 4.48 -5.49 -7.84
C VAL A 78 2.96 -5.59 -7.83
N ALA A 79 2.29 -4.51 -7.42
CA ALA A 79 0.85 -4.37 -7.55
C ALA A 79 0.48 -4.08 -9.01
N VAL A 80 -0.62 -4.66 -9.48
CA VAL A 80 -1.12 -4.47 -10.84
C VAL A 80 -2.62 -4.20 -10.83
N ASN A 81 -3.09 -3.43 -11.81
CA ASN A 81 -4.51 -3.25 -12.06
C ASN A 81 -5.09 -4.57 -12.57
N ALA A 82 -6.15 -5.06 -11.92
CA ALA A 82 -6.74 -6.37 -12.23
C ALA A 82 -7.34 -6.45 -13.65
N TYR A 83 -7.75 -5.32 -14.24
CA TYR A 83 -8.41 -5.28 -15.54
C TYR A 83 -7.42 -5.24 -16.71
N ASN A 84 -6.40 -4.38 -16.63
CA ASN A 84 -5.45 -4.15 -17.74
C ASN A 84 -4.03 -4.69 -17.49
N GLY A 85 -3.72 -5.13 -16.27
CA GLY A 85 -2.42 -5.70 -15.91
C GLY A 85 -1.28 -4.69 -15.78
N ASN A 86 -1.57 -3.38 -15.85
CA ASN A 86 -0.59 -2.32 -15.69
C ASN A 86 -0.08 -2.28 -14.25
N ILE A 87 1.22 -2.01 -14.08
CA ILE A 87 1.83 -1.81 -12.76
C ILE A 87 1.22 -0.57 -12.12
N LEU A 88 0.84 -0.71 -10.86
CA LEU A 88 0.33 0.39 -10.04
C LEU A 88 1.42 0.89 -9.10
N SER A 89 1.61 2.21 -9.10
CA SER A 89 2.29 2.89 -7.99
C SER A 89 1.40 2.83 -6.75
N GLU A 90 1.97 3.06 -5.56
CA GLU A 90 1.18 3.10 -4.33
C GLU A 90 0.18 4.27 -4.32
N ALA A 91 0.58 5.43 -4.83
CA ALA A 91 -0.30 6.59 -4.98
C ALA A 91 -1.51 6.28 -5.88
N THR A 92 -1.27 5.70 -7.06
CA THR A 92 -2.34 5.33 -8.01
C THR A 92 -3.25 4.24 -7.43
N ARG A 93 -2.69 3.30 -6.64
CA ARG A 93 -3.48 2.28 -5.95
C ARG A 93 -4.41 2.91 -4.93
N LEU A 94 -3.90 3.81 -4.09
CA LEU A 94 -4.70 4.52 -3.09
C LEU A 94 -5.75 5.45 -3.72
N GLU A 95 -5.43 6.10 -4.82
CA GLU A 95 -6.39 6.91 -5.59
C GLU A 95 -7.60 6.07 -6.04
N SER A 96 -7.36 4.84 -6.50
CA SER A 96 -8.43 3.95 -6.96
C SER A 96 -9.45 3.55 -5.89
N ILE A 97 -9.11 3.74 -4.61
CA ILE A 97 -9.96 3.49 -3.44
C ILE A 97 -10.35 4.78 -2.69
N GLY A 98 -10.16 5.95 -3.32
CA GLY A 98 -10.67 7.24 -2.83
C GLY A 98 -9.65 8.13 -2.08
N PHE A 99 -8.38 7.74 -1.99
CA PHE A 99 -7.33 8.54 -1.35
C PHE A 99 -6.54 9.35 -2.38
N THR A 100 -7.06 10.52 -2.76
CA THR A 100 -6.52 11.36 -3.86
C THR A 100 -5.36 12.28 -3.46
N GLN A 101 -5.10 12.45 -2.17
CA GLN A 101 -4.08 13.41 -1.66
C GLN A 101 -2.62 12.95 -1.79
N PHE A 102 -2.37 11.76 -2.36
CA PHE A 102 -1.04 11.15 -2.46
C PHE A 102 -0.47 11.11 -3.88
N VAL A 103 -1.18 11.69 -4.85
CA VAL A 103 -0.74 11.81 -6.24
C VAL A 103 -0.08 13.19 -6.44
N GLY A 104 1.23 13.20 -6.67
CA GLY A 104 2.04 14.40 -6.92
C GLY A 104 3.20 14.09 -7.84
#